data_AF-A0A3M0YY34-F1
#
_entry.id   AF-A0A3M0YY34-F1
#
_cell.length_a   1.000
_cell.length_b   1.000
_cell.length_c   1.000
_cell.angle_alpha   90.00
_cell.angle_beta   90.00
_cell.angle_gamma   90.00
#
_symmetry.space_group_name_H-M   'P 1'
#
loop_
_entity.id
_entity.type
_entity.pdbx_description
1 polymer ?
#
loop_
_entity_poly.entity_id
_entity_poly.type
_entity_poly.pdbx_seq_one_letter_code
_entity_poly.pdbx_strand_id
1 'polypeptide(L)'
;IGDIGMVTYDGHEVKDLYTLVAATYQDLGFVIFYVVCMVVIGAHLWHGFQSAFQTLGINHPKYSPLIHFLGKLYSVLVPLGFALIPILFFLKHA
;
A
#
# COMPACT_ATOMS: atom_id res chain seq x y z
N ILE A 1 16.83 14.38 -3.74
CA ILE A 1 15.70 13.44 -3.95
C ILE A 1 14.82 14.08 -5.00
N GLY A 2 14.83 13.58 -6.24
CA GLY A 2 13.90 14.11 -7.25
C GLY A 2 14.45 14.27 -8.67
N ASP A 3 15.77 14.18 -8.88
CA ASP A 3 16.26 13.98 -10.24
C ASP A 3 16.14 12.51 -10.60
N ILE A 4 15.24 12.22 -11.52
CA ILE A 4 14.96 10.88 -12.03
C ILE A 4 15.49 10.85 -13.45
N GLY A 5 16.60 10.13 -13.63
CA GLY A 5 17.18 9.91 -14.95
C GLY A 5 16.17 9.27 -15.90
N MET A 6 16.37 9.49 -17.19
CA MET A 6 15.63 8.77 -18.23
C MET A 6 16.32 7.45 -18.54
N VAL A 7 15.53 6.42 -18.81
CA VAL A 7 15.97 5.11 -19.28
C VAL A 7 15.16 4.76 -20.53
N THR A 8 15.83 4.17 -21.52
CA THR A 8 15.18 3.77 -22.78
C THR A 8 14.69 2.34 -22.67
N TYR A 9 13.39 2.12 -22.81
CA TYR A 9 12.78 0.80 -22.99
C TYR A 9 12.09 0.76 -24.35
N ASP A 10 12.40 -0.24 -25.16
CA ASP A 10 11.82 -0.43 -26.50
C ASP A 10 11.83 0.85 -27.37
N GLY A 11 12.90 1.66 -27.26
CA GLY A 11 13.05 2.91 -28.00
C GLY A 11 12.29 4.12 -27.42
N HIS A 12 11.56 3.95 -26.32
CA HIS A 12 10.87 5.02 -25.62
C HIS A 12 11.64 5.44 -24.36
N GLU A 13 11.90 6.73 -24.20
CA GLU A 13 12.47 7.28 -22.97
C GLU A 13 11.38 7.39 -21.90
N VAL A 14 11.61 6.74 -20.76
CA VAL A 14 10.75 6.82 -19.57
C VAL A 14 11.58 7.13 -18.34
N LYS A 15 10.91 7.62 -17.31
CA LYS A 15 11.55 7.93 -16.02
C LYS A 15 11.99 6.66 -15.30
N ASP A 16 13.23 6.64 -14.83
CA ASP A 16 13.76 5.53 -14.03
C ASP A 16 13.26 5.61 -12.57
N LEU A 17 12.01 5.19 -12.39
CA LEU A 17 11.42 5.10 -11.06
C LEU A 17 12.00 3.96 -10.24
N TYR A 18 12.52 2.91 -10.90
CA TYR A 18 13.07 1.74 -10.22
C TYR A 18 14.29 2.12 -9.39
N THR A 19 15.26 2.82 -9.99
CA THR A 19 16.50 3.21 -9.29
C THR A 19 16.21 4.10 -8.09
N LEU A 20 15.27 5.05 -8.22
CA LEU A 20 14.86 5.91 -7.10
C LEU A 20 14.21 5.11 -5.97
N VAL A 21 13.26 4.23 -6.29
CA VAL A 21 12.54 3.42 -5.29
C VAL A 21 13.49 2.43 -4.61
N ALA A 22 14.37 1.79 -5.38
CA ALA A 22 15.39 0.88 -4.88
C ALA A 22 16.32 1.59 -3.87
N ALA A 23 16.83 2.76 -4.23
CA ALA A 23 17.66 3.55 -3.31
C ALA A 23 16.91 3.97 -2.05
N THR A 24 15.62 4.32 -2.18
CA THR A 24 14.78 4.70 -1.03
C THR A 24 14.53 3.53 -0.09
N TYR A 25 14.32 2.32 -0.61
CA TYR A 25 14.07 1.12 0.19
C TYR A 25 15.31 0.49 0.81
N GLN A 26 16.51 0.99 0.49
CA GLN A 26 17.75 0.65 1.22
C GLN A 26 17.92 1.48 2.50
N ASP A 27 17.16 2.57 2.68
CA ASP A 27 17.18 3.35 3.90
C ASP A 27 16.20 2.76 4.92
N LEU A 28 16.73 2.25 6.02
CA LEU A 28 15.94 1.61 7.08
C LEU A 28 14.91 2.57 7.71
N GLY A 29 15.22 3.86 7.81
CA GLY A 29 14.32 4.88 8.34
C GLY A 29 13.09 5.05 7.46
N PHE A 30 13.27 5.09 6.14
CA PHE A 30 12.16 5.13 5.18
C PHE A 30 11.31 3.86 5.22
N VAL A 31 11.92 2.68 5.34
CA VAL A 31 11.19 1.42 5.44
C VAL A 31 10.31 1.40 6.69
N ILE A 32 10.86 1.76 7.86
CA ILE A 32 10.09 1.82 9.11
C ILE A 32 8.94 2.84 9.00
N PHE A 33 9.22 4.03 8.48
CA PHE A 33 8.20 5.06 8.27
C PHE A 33 7.07 4.57 7.37
N TYR A 34 7.40 3.93 6.24
CA TYR A 34 6.42 3.37 5.32
C TYR A 34 5.54 2.31 5.99
N VAL A 35 6.12 1.41 6.78
CA VAL A 35 5.37 0.39 7.52
C VAL A 35 4.40 1.02 8.52
N VAL A 36 4.82 2.08 9.23
CA VAL A 36 3.93 2.83 10.12
C VAL A 36 2.78 3.48 9.35
N CYS A 37 3.05 4.05 8.17
CA CYS A 37 1.99 4.58 7.29
C CYS A 37 1.00 3.48 6.87
N MET A 38 1.47 2.26 6.62
CA MET A 38 0.58 1.13 6.27
C MET A 38 -0.35 0.75 7.42
N VAL A 39 0.07 0.90 8.69
CA VAL A 39 -0.83 0.72 9.85
C VAL A 39 -1.94 1.76 9.84
N VAL A 40 -1.60 3.04 9.59
CA VAL A 40 -2.59 4.12 9.50
C VAL A 40 -3.57 3.88 8.35
N ILE A 41 -3.08 3.43 7.18
CA ILE A 41 -3.92 3.07 6.04
C ILE A 41 -4.82 1.88 6.37
N GLY A 42 -4.34 0.87 7.09
CA GLY A 42 -5.17 -0.25 7.55
C GLY A 42 -6.31 0.22 8.46
N ALA A 43 -6.02 1.09 9.43
CA ALA A 43 -7.05 1.69 10.27
C ALA A 43 -8.05 2.53 9.45
N HIS A 44 -7.56 3.32 8.49
CA HIS A 44 -8.40 4.11 7.59
C HIS A 44 -9.33 3.22 6.74
N LEU A 45 -8.82 2.13 6.18
CA LEU A 45 -9.62 1.18 5.39
C LEU A 45 -10.65 0.46 6.26
N TRP A 46 -10.28 0.02 7.45
CA TRP A 46 -11.22 -0.61 8.38
C TRP A 46 -12.42 0.29 8.67
N HIS A 47 -12.16 1.57 8.92
CA HIS A 47 -13.20 2.55 9.22
C HIS A 47 -13.98 2.97 7.95
N GLY A 48 -13.26 3.32 6.88
CA GLY A 48 -13.83 3.88 5.66
C GLY A 48 -14.61 2.87 4.84
N PHE A 49 -14.21 1.60 4.83
CA PHE A 49 -14.91 0.54 4.10
C PHE A 49 -16.35 0.42 4.63
N GLN A 50 -16.51 0.31 5.95
CA GLN A 50 -17.81 0.27 6.62
C GLN A 50 -18.67 1.49 6.26
N SER A 51 -18.10 2.69 6.39
CA SER A 51 -18.81 3.94 6.13
C SER A 51 -19.26 4.07 4.68
N ALA A 52 -18.45 3.62 3.71
CA ALA A 52 -18.79 3.68 2.30
C ALA A 52 -20.04 2.86 1.96
N PHE A 53 -20.15 1.63 2.48
CA PHE A 53 -21.34 0.79 2.26
C PHE A 53 -22.58 1.34 2.97
N GLN A 54 -22.41 2.00 4.11
CA GLN A 54 -23.50 2.69 4.79
C GLN A 54 -24.01 3.88 3.98
N THR A 55 -23.12 4.72 3.43
CA THR A 55 -23.50 5.87 2.58
C THR A 55 -24.20 5.45 1.30
N LEU A 56 -23.81 4.29 0.72
CA LEU A 56 -24.48 3.72 -0.45
C LEU A 56 -25.85 3.09 -0.14
N GLY A 57 -26.29 3.07 1.12
CA GLY A 57 -27.56 2.47 1.55
C GLY A 57 -27.55 0.94 1.60
N ILE A 58 -26.40 0.29 1.44
CA ILE A 58 -26.24 -1.16 1.46
C ILE A 58 -26.07 -1.63 2.91
N ASN A 59 -27.08 -1.37 3.74
CA ASN A 59 -27.10 -1.75 5.14
C ASN A 59 -28.30 -2.65 5.42
N HIS A 60 -28.15 -3.94 5.08
CA HIS A 60 -29.19 -4.94 5.28
C HIS A 60 -28.64 -6.09 6.14
N PRO A 61 -29.37 -6.57 7.16
CA PRO A 61 -28.86 -7.56 8.14
C PRO A 61 -28.36 -8.88 7.53
N LYS A 62 -28.76 -9.20 6.30
CA LYS A 62 -28.24 -10.35 5.53
C LYS A 62 -26.85 -10.13 4.92
N TYR A 63 -26.55 -8.91 4.46
CA TYR A 63 -25.32 -8.60 3.71
C TYR A 63 -24.29 -7.88 4.56
N SER A 64 -24.71 -7.09 5.56
CA SER A 64 -23.83 -6.39 6.49
C SER A 64 -22.79 -7.33 7.13
N PRO A 65 -23.10 -8.52 7.69
CA PRO A 65 -22.07 -9.37 8.27
C PRO A 65 -20.97 -9.79 7.27
N LEU A 66 -21.33 -10.06 6.01
CA LEU A 66 -20.35 -10.40 4.97
C LEU A 66 -19.49 -9.19 4.58
N ILE A 67 -20.10 -8.02 4.40
CA ILE A 67 -19.39 -6.77 4.08
C ILE A 67 -18.40 -6.42 5.20
N HIS A 68 -18.81 -6.60 6.46
CA HIS A 68 -17.93 -6.38 7.61
C HIS A 68 -16.75 -7.35 7.58
N PHE A 69 -16.99 -8.64 7.38
CA PHE A 69 -15.90 -9.61 7.30
C PHE A 69 -14.92 -9.30 6.16
N LEU A 70 -15.43 -9.04 4.96
CA LEU A 70 -14.61 -8.70 3.79
C LEU A 70 -13.84 -7.39 3.99
N GLY A 71 -14.48 -6.36 4.57
CA GLY A 71 -13.83 -5.10 4.88
C GLY A 71 -12.68 -5.24 5.86
N LYS A 72 -12.88 -6.02 6.92
CA LYS A 72 -11.82 -6.35 7.88
C LYS A 72 -10.67 -7.08 7.21
N LEU A 73 -10.96 -8.12 6.43
CA LEU A 73 -9.95 -8.88 5.72
C LEU A 73 -9.16 -7.99 4.74
N TYR A 74 -9.85 -7.17 3.95
CA TYR A 74 -9.26 -6.22 3.01
C TYR A 74 -8.34 -5.21 3.69
N SER A 75 -8.79 -4.64 4.82
CA SER A 75 -8.03 -3.66 5.59
C SER A 75 -6.75 -4.20 6.23
N VAL A 76 -6.59 -5.53 6.31
CA VAL A 76 -5.36 -6.17 6.80
C VAL A 76 -4.50 -6.65 5.62
N LEU A 77 -5.08 -7.37 4.66
CA LEU A 77 -4.32 -7.96 3.56
C LEU A 77 -3.65 -6.93 2.67
N VAL A 78 -4.35 -5.85 2.33
CA VAL A 78 -3.81 -4.83 1.42
C VAL A 78 -2.63 -4.09 2.04
N PRO A 79 -2.75 -3.47 3.23
CA PRO A 79 -1.61 -2.78 3.83
C PRO A 79 -0.46 -3.73 4.18
N LEU A 80 -0.75 -4.98 4.57
CA LEU A 80 0.29 -5.98 4.80
C LEU A 80 1.05 -6.31 3.51
N GLY A 81 0.34 -6.53 2.40
CA GLY A 81 0.95 -6.77 1.10
C GLY A 81 1.86 -5.62 0.66
N PHE A 82 1.41 -4.38 0.81
CA PHE A 82 2.22 -3.20 0.49
C PHE A 82 3.39 -3.01 1.46
N ALA A 83 3.21 -3.27 2.77
CA ALA A 83 4.29 -3.19 3.76
C ALA A 83 5.39 -4.23 3.50
N LEU A 84 5.04 -5.41 2.99
CA LEU A 84 6.01 -6.46 2.67
C LEU A 84 6.97 -6.07 1.55
N ILE A 85 6.57 -5.22 0.61
CA ILE A 85 7.42 -4.82 -0.53
C ILE A 85 8.74 -4.18 -0.06
N PRO A 86 8.74 -3.05 0.69
CA PRO A 86 9.97 -2.42 1.16
C PRO A 86 10.70 -3.28 2.19
N ILE A 87 9.98 -4.04 3.04
CA ILE A 87 10.62 -4.94 4.02
C ILE A 87 11.45 -6.01 3.31
N LEU A 88 10.86 -6.72 2.35
CA LEU A 88 11.53 -7.77 1.60
C LEU A 88 12.63 -7.21 0.71
N PHE A 89 12.42 -6.02 0.14
CA PHE A 89 13.45 -5.33 -0.63
C PHE A 89 14.66 -5.02 0.24
N PHE A 90 14.45 -4.38 1.39
CA PHE A 90 15.50 -4.07 2.36
C PHE A 90 16.23 -5.34 2.80
N LEU A 91 15.53 -6.38 3.25
CA LEU A 91 16.17 -7.62 3.71
C LEU A 91 16.99 -8.35 2.64
N LYS A 92 16.64 -8.23 1.37
CA LYS A 92 17.40 -8.85 0.26
C LYS A 92 18.60 -8.03 -0.20
N HIS A 93 18.64 -6.74 0.09
CA HIS A 93 19.65 -5.79 -0.40
C HIS A 93 20.36 -5.02 0.72
N ALA A 94 20.16 -5.42 1.98
CA ALA A 94 20.83 -4.94 3.18
C ALA A 94 22.19 -5.62 3.38
#